data_AF-A0A960KAE2-F1
#
_entry.id   AF-A0A960KAE2-F1
#
_cell.length_a   1.000
_cell.length_b   1.000
_cell.length_c   1.000
_cell.angle_alpha   90.00
_cell.angle_beta   90.00
_cell.angle_gamma   90.00
#
_symmetry.space_group_name_H-M   'P 1'
#
loop_
_entity.id
_entity.type
_entity.pdbx_description
1 polymer ?
#
loop_
_entity_poly.entity_id
_entity_poly.type
_entity_poly.pdbx_seq_one_letter_code
_entity_poly.pdbx_strand_id
1 'polypeptide(L)' 'MLLAIDIGNTQTVIGLFGGDDADGADDGTRGSSSAPTEADLLDHWRIATNAERTSDEHALVVQEFLGFHGFSFDDDID' A
#
# COMPACT_ATOMS: atom_id res chain seq x y z
N MET A 1 6.41 3.78 3.47
CA MET A 1 5.11 3.07 3.27
C MET A 1 5.28 1.80 2.42
N LEU A 2 4.36 0.82 2.46
CA LEU A 2 4.36 -0.37 1.58
C LEU A 2 3.01 -0.53 0.84
N LEU A 3 3.04 -0.73 -0.48
CA LEU A 3 1.86 -1.03 -1.30
C LEU A 3 1.87 -2.50 -1.74
N ALA A 4 0.83 -3.25 -1.41
CA ALA A 4 0.63 -4.63 -1.85
C ALA A 4 -0.49 -4.70 -2.90
N ILE A 5 -0.27 -5.45 -3.98
CA ILE A 5 -1.26 -5.62 -5.07
C ILE A 5 -1.47 -7.11 -5.33
N ASP A 6 -2.68 -7.60 -5.09
CA ASP A 6 -3.11 -8.95 -5.42
C ASP A 6 -4.00 -8.93 -6.67
N ILE A 7 -3.52 -9.54 -7.76
CA ILE A 7 -4.19 -9.53 -9.07
C ILE A 7 -4.91 -10.86 -9.28
N GLY A 8 -6.21 -10.88 -8.99
CA GLY A 8 -7.07 -12.03 -9.26
C GLY A 8 -7.70 -11.99 -10.66
N ASN A 9 -8.40 -13.07 -11.03
CA ASN A 9 -9.08 -13.17 -12.34
C ASN A 9 -10.18 -12.11 -12.55
N THR A 10 -10.92 -11.78 -11.50
CA THR A 10 -12.07 -10.86 -11.58
C THR A 10 -11.79 -9.55 -10.88
N GLN A 11 -10.99 -9.59 -9.83
CA GLN A 11 -10.78 -8.44 -8.95
C GLN A 11 -9.30 -8.31 -8.60
N THR A 12 -8.82 -7.07 -8.60
CA THR A 12 -7.53 -6.67 -8.06
C THR A 12 -7.76 -6.00 -6.72
N VAL A 13 -7.04 -6.44 -5.70
CA VAL A 13 -7.03 -5.83 -4.37
C VAL A 13 -5.72 -5.08 -4.19
N ILE A 14 -5.82 -3.85 -3.71
CA ILE A 14 -4.68 -2.98 -3.43
C ILE A 14 -4.73 -2.66 -1.94
N GLY A 15 -3.67 -2.98 -1.21
CA GLY A 15 -3.53 -2.71 0.22
C GLY A 15 -2.40 -1.73 0.49
N LEU A 16 -2.67 -0.73 1.31
CA LEU A 16 -1.70 0.24 1.80
C LEU A 16 -1.30 -0.13 3.22
N PHE A 17 -0.01 -0.33 3.45
CA PHE A 17 0.53 -0.67 4.76
C PHE A 17 1.49 0.42 5.25
N GLY A 18 1.35 0.77 6.53
CA GLY A 18 2.26 1.68 7.21
C GLY A 18 3.63 1.05 7.38
N GLY A 19 4.68 1.88 7.30
CA GLY A 19 5.99 1.48 7.80
C GLY A 19 6.01 1.60 9.33
N ASP A 20 6.84 0.78 9.98
CA ASP A 20 7.08 0.83 11.42
C ASP A 20 8.00 2.03 11.77
N ASP A 21 7.52 3.24 11.47
CA ASP A 21 8.08 4.50 11.98
C ASP A 21 7.11 5.08 13.02
N ALA A 22 6.73 4.24 14.00
CA ALA A 22 6.17 4.73 15.25
C ALA A 22 7.33 5.35 16.06
N ASP A 23 7.56 6.64 15.86
CA ASP A 23 8.43 7.44 16.72
C ASP A 23 8.01 7.27 18.19
N GLY A 24 8.77 6.49 18.98
CA GLY A 24 8.44 6.22 20.38
C GLY A 24 9.25 5.13 21.10
N ALA A 25 10.53 5.41 21.37
CA ALA A 25 11.35 4.96 22.52
C ALA A 25 11.44 3.44 22.90
N ASP A 26 12.68 2.93 22.79
CA ASP A 26 13.40 2.07 23.74
C ASP A 26 12.82 0.69 24.14
N ASP A 27 13.37 -0.39 23.55
CA ASP A 27 14.15 -1.42 24.29
C ASP A 27 14.58 -2.55 23.32
N GLY A 28 15.84 -2.52 22.89
CA GLY A 28 16.78 -3.66 22.88
C GLY A 28 16.46 -5.02 22.26
N THR A 29 15.25 -5.32 21.76
CA THR A 29 14.90 -6.68 21.33
C THR A 29 14.90 -6.80 19.81
N ARG A 30 15.96 -7.46 19.33
CA ARG A 30 16.23 -7.86 17.96
C ARG A 30 14.99 -8.38 17.22
N GLY A 31 14.76 -7.79 16.05
CA GLY A 31 14.46 -8.50 14.81
C GLY A 31 13.25 -9.42 14.84
N SER A 32 12.10 -8.87 14.49
CA SER A 32 11.17 -9.63 13.69
C SER A 32 10.90 -8.81 12.43
N SER A 33 11.45 -9.26 11.31
CA SER A 33 10.90 -8.98 9.99
C SER A 33 9.52 -9.64 9.94
N SER A 34 8.58 -9.14 10.73
CA SER A 34 7.21 -9.61 10.73
C SER A 34 6.62 -9.15 9.41
N ALA A 35 6.09 -10.09 8.63
CA ALA A 35 5.30 -9.73 7.46
C ALA A 35 4.25 -8.70 7.89
N PRO A 36 3.94 -7.70 7.04
CA PRO A 36 2.92 -6.70 7.35
C PRO A 36 1.66 -7.43 7.82
N THR A 37 1.25 -7.14 9.05
CA THR A 37 0.09 -7.77 9.66
C THR A 37 -1.16 -6.97 9.31
N GLU A 38 -2.35 -7.52 9.56
CA GLU A 38 -3.60 -6.74 9.43
C GLU A 38 -3.58 -5.47 10.29
N ALA A 39 -2.78 -5.42 11.36
CA ALA A 39 -2.63 -4.24 12.21
C ALA A 39 -1.90 -3.08 11.51
N ASP A 40 -1.13 -3.37 10.46
CA ASP A 40 -0.35 -2.38 9.71
C ASP A 40 -1.10 -1.87 8.47
N LEU A 41 -2.30 -2.40 8.19
CA LEU A 41 -3.12 -2.02 7.04
C LEU A 41 -3.78 -0.66 7.26
N LEU A 42 -3.31 0.35 6.53
CA LEU A 42 -3.82 1.71 6.56
C LEU A 42 -5.13 1.84 5.75
N ASP A 43 -5.19 1.23 4.56
CA ASP A 43 -6.42 1.14 3.76
C ASP A 43 -6.34 0.01 2.72
N HIS A 44 -7.48 -0.34 2.12
CA HIS A 44 -7.54 -1.22 0.97
C HIS A 44 -8.65 -0.84 -0.03
N TRP A 45 -8.37 -1.06 -1.31
CA TRP A 45 -9.32 -0.88 -2.40
C TRP A 45 -9.46 -2.13 -3.24
N ARG A 46 -10.65 -2.31 -3.81
CA ARG A 46 -10.95 -3.40 -4.73
C ARG A 46 -11.49 -2.85 -6.04
N ILE A 47 -10.87 -3.25 -7.13
CA ILE A 47 -11.29 -2.90 -8.49
C ILE A 47 -11.46 -4.13 -9.35
N ALA A 48 -12.23 -4.01 -10.43
CA ALA A 48 -12.26 -5.05 -11.46
C ALA A 48 -10.87 -5.22 -12.09
N THR A 49 -10.45 -6.46 -12.27
CA THR A 49 -9.27 -6.81 -13.05
C THR A 49 -9.58 -6.52 -14.52
N ASN A 50 -8.82 -5.64 -15.14
CA ASN A 50 -8.91 -5.34 -16.56
C ASN A 50 -7.52 -5.53 -17.18
N ALA A 51 -7.37 -6.57 -18.00
CA ALA A 51 -6.09 -6.89 -18.64
C ALA A 51 -5.68 -5.88 -19.72
N GLU A 52 -6.64 -5.11 -20.24
CA GLU A 52 -6.41 -4.08 -21.26
C GLU A 52 -6.09 -2.70 -20.66
N ARG A 53 -6.11 -2.57 -19.32
CA ARG A 53 -5.83 -1.29 -18.65
C ARG A 53 -4.36 -0.91 -18.87
N THR A 54 -4.13 0.32 -19.32
CA THR A 54 -2.78 0.79 -19.60
C THR A 54 -2.03 1.18 -18.33
N SER A 55 -0.70 1.31 -18.42
CA SER A 55 0.13 1.69 -17.27
C SER A 55 -0.22 3.07 -16.70
N ASP A 56 -0.56 4.02 -17.57
CA ASP A 56 -0.97 5.38 -17.17
C ASP A 56 -2.36 5.39 -16.51
N GLU A 57 -3.30 4.56 -17.00
CA GLU A 57 -4.58 4.35 -16.33
C GLU A 57 -4.39 3.72 -14.94
N HIS A 58 -3.49 2.74 -14.82
CA HIS A 58 -3.11 2.18 -13.53
C HIS A 58 -2.51 3.24 -12.60
N ALA A 59 -1.60 4.08 -13.11
CA ALA A 59 -0.99 5.14 -12.31
C ALA A 59 -2.01 6.17 -11.81
N LEU A 60 -2.99 6.55 -12.64
CA LEU A 60 -4.06 7.47 -12.24
C LEU A 60 -4.96 6.86 -11.15
N VAL A 61 -5.36 5.60 -11.32
CA VAL A 61 -6.20 4.89 -10.33
C VAL A 61 -5.49 4.80 -8.98
N VAL A 62 -4.20 4.44 -8.98
CA VAL A 62 -3.45 4.33 -7.71
C VAL A 62 -3.20 5.71 -7.09
N GLN A 63 -2.91 6.75 -7.89
CA GLN A 63 -2.80 8.12 -7.39
C GLN A 63 -4.09 8.60 -6.73
N GLU A 64 -5.25 8.31 -7.32
CA GLU A 64 -6.55 8.69 -6.76
C GLU A 64 -6.80 7.99 -5.41
N PHE A 65 -6.47 6.70 -5.30
CA PHE A 65 -6.57 5.95 -4.05
C PHE A 65 -5.70 6.53 -2.93
N LEU A 66 -4.42 6.80 -3.21
CA LEU A 66 -3.53 7.40 -2.22
C LEU A 66 -3.99 8.81 -1.82
N GLY A 67 -4.48 9.59 -2.78
CA GLY A 67 -5.00 10.94 -2.57
C GLY A 67 -6.17 11.01 -1.59
N PHE A 68 -7.03 9.99 -1.53
CA PHE A 68 -8.12 9.94 -0.53
C PHE A 68 -7.62 9.89 0.92
N HIS A 69 -6.42 9.35 1.14
CA HIS A 69 -5.82 9.22 2.47
C HIS A 69 -4.71 10.26 2.74
N GLY A 70 -4.52 11.22 1.83
CA GLY A 70 -3.51 12.28 1.98
C GLY A 70 -2.07 11.82 1.76
N PHE A 71 -1.87 10.62 1.18
CA PHE A 71 -0.56 10.12 0.79
C PHE A 71 -0.24 10.52 -0.65
N SER A 72 1.03 10.78 -0.94
CA SER A 72 1.53 11.08 -2.28
C SER A 72 2.73 10.19 -2.59
N PHE A 73 2.83 9.71 -3.82
CA PHE A 73 3.99 8.95 -4.28
C PHE A 73 5.32 9.71 -4.14
N ASP A 74 5.28 11.04 -4.32
CA ASP A 74 6.46 11.91 -4.20
C ASP A 74 7.04 11.98 -2.77
N ASP A 75 6.28 11.61 -1.74
CA ASP A 75 6.74 11.71 -0.34
C ASP A 75 7.58 10.49 0.07
N ASP A 76 7.35 9.33 -0.56
CA ASP A 76 7.95 8.03 -0.19
C ASP A 76 8.98 7.49 -1.22
N ILE A 77 9.17 8.13 -2.38
CA ILE A 77 10.12 7.70 -3.42
C ILE A 77 11.29 8.69 -3.51
N ASP A 78 12.42 8.31 -2.88
CA ASP A 78 13.75 8.95 -3.04
C ASP A 78 14.43 8.58 -4.39
#